data_AF-A0A2H4ZNN0-F1
#
_entry.id   AF-A0A2H4ZNN0-F1
#
_cell.length_a   1.000
_cell.length_b   1.000
_cell.length_c   1.000
_cell.angle_alpha   90.00
_cell.angle_beta   90.00
_cell.angle_gamma   90.00
#
_symmetry.space_group_name_H-M   'P 1'
#
loop_
_entity.id
_entity.type
_entity.pdbx_description
1 polymer ?
#
loop_
_entity_poly.entity_id
_entity_poly.type
_entity_poly.pdbx_seq_one_letter_code
_entity_poly.pdbx_strand_id
1 'polypeptide(L)' 'MLNAQVTAQELAKRGESLIRQSTNRYLTTVRIAFRAKQRRFDDFDDLLEESGAKPVQRAILELSDEQNQPDLLRD' A
#
# COMPACT_ATOMS: atom_id res chain seq x y z
N MET A 1 -5.80 6.68 15.78
CA MET A 1 -4.62 5.79 15.73
C MET A 1 -3.43 6.62 15.27
N LEU A 2 -2.24 6.39 15.84
CA LEU A 2 -1.07 7.26 15.65
C LEU A 2 -0.72 7.43 14.17
N ASN A 3 -0.72 8.68 13.69
CA ASN A 3 -0.10 9.10 12.42
C ASN A 3 1.42 8.88 12.53
N ALA A 4 1.86 7.62 12.53
CA ALA A 4 3.28 7.30 12.41
C ALA A 4 3.70 7.70 11.00
N GLN A 5 4.45 8.79 10.88
CA GLN A 5 5.09 9.15 9.61
C GLN A 5 5.92 7.95 9.14
N VAL A 6 5.48 7.33 8.05
CA VAL A 6 6.24 6.24 7.43
C VAL A 6 7.52 6.83 6.88
N THR A 7 8.65 6.31 7.35
CA THR A 7 9.96 6.76 6.89
C THR A 7 10.17 6.32 5.44
N ALA A 8 10.95 7.09 4.69
CA ALA A 8 11.31 6.73 3.32
C ALA A 8 11.99 5.35 3.25
N GLN A 9 12.78 5.01 4.27
CA GLN A 9 13.46 3.72 4.38
C GLN A 9 12.49 2.55 4.53
N GLU A 10 11.49 2.68 5.41
CA GLU A 10 10.47 1.64 5.59
C GLU A 10 9.63 1.46 4.31
N LEU A 11 9.26 2.58 3.67
CA LEU A 11 8.53 2.53 2.41
C LEU A 11 9.33 1.83 1.29
N ALA A 12 10.63 2.14 1.20
CA ALA A 12 11.52 1.50 0.22
C ALA A 12 11.64 0.00 0.48
N LYS A 13 11.81 -0.41 1.74
CA LYS A 13 11.91 -1.83 2.13
C LYS A 13 10.64 -2.61 1.77
N ARG A 14 9.46 -2.03 2.03
CA ARG A 14 8.17 -2.64 1.67
C ARG A 14 7.97 -2.72 0.17
N GLY A 15 8.27 -1.65 -0.56
CA GLY A 15 8.22 -1.63 -2.01
C GLY A 15 9.16 -2.67 -2.64
N GLU A 16 10.38 -2.80 -2.11
CA GLU A 16 11.34 -3.82 -2.55
C GLU A 16 10.81 -5.24 -2.29
N SER A 17 10.21 -5.48 -1.12
CA SER A 17 9.62 -6.79 -0.78
C SER A 17 8.53 -7.19 -1.78
N LEU A 18 7.62 -6.28 -2.13
CA LEU A 18 6.57 -6.51 -3.12
C LEU A 18 7.14 -6.90 -4.50
N ILE A 19 8.25 -6.26 -4.90
CA ILE A 19 8.90 -6.52 -6.19
C ILE A 19 9.70 -7.83 -6.16
N ARG A 20 10.35 -8.17 -5.05
CA ARG A 20 11.14 -9.40 -4.90
C ARG A 20 10.28 -10.66 -4.86
N GLN A 21 9.12 -10.60 -4.23
CA GLN A 21 8.20 -11.74 -4.13
C GLN A 21 7.29 -11.89 -5.35
N SER A 22 7.29 -10.91 -6.25
CA SER A 22 6.48 -10.95 -7.46
C SER A 22 7.10 -11.79 -8.57
N THR A 23 6.27 -12.65 -9.16
CA THR A 23 6.58 -13.35 -10.42
C THR A 23 6.47 -12.44 -11.64
N ASN A 24 5.78 -11.29 -11.52
CA ASN A 24 5.61 -10.31 -12.59
C ASN A 24 5.65 -8.88 -12.04
N ARG A 25 6.82 -8.25 -12.18
CA ARG A 25 7.08 -6.90 -11.65
C ARG A 25 6.17 -5.83 -12.28
N TYR A 26 5.87 -5.95 -13.58
CA TYR A 26 4.96 -5.02 -14.26
C TYR A 26 3.57 -5.07 -13.63
N LEU A 27 3.02 -6.28 -13.45
CA LEU A 27 1.71 -6.45 -12.86
C LEU A 27 1.65 -5.94 -11.42
N THR A 28 2.72 -6.14 -10.63
CA THR A 28 2.82 -5.57 -9.28
C THR A 28 2.79 -4.04 -9.30
N THR A 29 3.54 -3.40 -10.20
CA THR A 29 3.50 -1.93 -10.34
C THR A 29 2.10 -1.44 -10.72
N VAL A 30 1.42 -2.12 -11.65
CA VAL A 30 0.04 -1.79 -12.04
C VAL A 30 -0.93 -1.95 -10.85
N ARG A 31 -0.81 -3.02 -10.06
CA ARG A 31 -1.64 -3.23 -8.86
C ARG A 31 -1.44 -2.13 -7.82
N ILE A 32 -0.20 -1.71 -7.56
CA ILE A 32 0.10 -0.58 -6.66
C ILE A 32 -0.56 0.70 -7.18
N ALA A 33 -0.41 1.01 -8.48
CA ALA A 33 -0.98 2.21 -9.07
C ALA A 33 -2.52 2.20 -9.04
N PHE A 34 -3.13 1.04 -9.30
CA PHE A 34 -4.58 0.88 -9.25
C PHE A 34 -5.13 1.10 -7.83
N ARG A 35 -4.53 0.49 -6.81
CA ARG A 35 -4.92 0.70 -5.41
C ARG A 35 -4.73 2.16 -4.99
N ALA A 36 -3.61 2.78 -5.36
CA ALA A 36 -3.36 4.19 -5.07
C ALA A 36 -4.38 5.12 -5.72
N LYS A 37 -4.85 4.79 -6.94
CA LYS A 37 -5.90 5.55 -7.63
C LYS A 37 -7.24 5.40 -6.91
N GLN A 38 -7.62 4.19 -6.52
CA GLN A 38 -8.85 3.92 -5.75
C GLN A 38 -8.86 4.73 -4.45
N ARG A 39 -7.75 4.67 -3.71
CA ARG A 39 -7.51 5.44 -2.48
C ARG A 39 -7.69 6.95 -2.64
N ARG A 40 -7.33 7.52 -3.79
CA ARG A 40 -7.55 8.94 -4.08
C ARG A 40 -9.03 9.28 -4.27
N PHE A 41 -9.84 8.33 -4.70
CA PHE A 41 -11.30 8.50 -4.81
C PHE A 41 -11.99 8.26 -3.47
N ASP A 42 -11.59 7.21 -2.74
CA ASP A 42 -12.14 6.92 -1.41
C ASP A 42 -11.89 8.10 -0.43
N ASP A 43 -10.69 8.70 -0.44
CA ASP A 43 -10.38 9.90 0.37
C ASP A 43 -11.16 11.15 -0.06
N PHE A 44 -11.71 11.16 -1.27
CA PHE A 44 -12.53 12.27 -1.77
C PHE A 44 -13.98 12.12 -1.30
N ASP A 45 -14.48 10.88 -1.25
CA ASP A 45 -15.84 10.56 -0.82
C ASP A 45 -15.96 10.54 0.72
N ASP A 46 -14.93 10.06 1.42
CA ASP A 46 -14.83 10.14 2.87
C ASP A 46 -14.27 11.52 3.28
N LEU A 47 -15.08 12.36 3.92
CA LEU A 47 -14.70 13.59 4.65
C LEU A 47 -13.70 13.34 5.82
N LEU A 48 -12.95 12.23 5.77
CA LEU A 48 -12.02 11.81 6.80
C LEU A 48 -10.67 12.50 6.60
N GLU A 49 -10.19 13.04 7.72
CA GLU A 49 -8.91 13.71 7.96
C GLU A 49 -7.81 13.28 6.97
N GLU A 50 -7.16 14.28 6.35
CA GLU A 50 -5.96 14.10 5.51
C GLU A 50 -5.05 13.03 6.11
N SER A 51 -5.10 11.82 5.55
CA SER A 51 -4.10 10.81 5.84
C SER A 51 -2.75 11.44 5.52
N GLY A 52 -1.88 11.56 6.52
CA GLY A 52 -0.55 12.16 6.34
C GLY A 52 0.34 11.43 5.32
N ALA A 53 -0.09 10.25 4.83
CA ALA A 53 0.55 9.49 3.78
C ALA A 53 -0.15 9.68 2.42
N LYS A 54 0.64 9.91 1.36
CA LYS A 54 0.15 10.00 -0.02
C LYS A 54 -0.50 8.66 -0.44
N PRO A 55 -1.50 8.66 -1.36
CA PRO A 55 -2.20 7.43 -1.77
C PRO A 55 -1.29 6.29 -2.25
N VAL A 56 -0.19 6.63 -2.93
CA VAL A 56 0.82 5.64 -3.38
C VAL A 56 1.56 5.01 -2.20
N GLN A 57 1.86 5.79 -1.16
CA GLN A 57 2.52 5.26 0.04
C GLN A 57 1.59 4.29 0.77
N ARG A 58 0.30 4.64 0.92
CA ARG A 58 -0.71 3.75 1.51
C ARG A 58 -0.86 2.45 0.73
N ALA A 59 -0.94 2.53 -0.60
CA ALA A 59 -1.04 1.34 -1.44
C ALA A 59 0.14 0.38 -1.22
N ILE A 60 1.37 0.90 -1.08
CA ILE A 60 2.55 0.08 -0.79
C ILE A 60 2.45 -0.57 0.60
N LEU A 61 2.00 0.18 1.61
CA LEU A 61 1.84 -0.35 2.98
C LEU A 61 0.82 -1.49 3.01
N GLU A 62 -0.39 -1.23 2.49
CA GLU A 62 -1.50 -2.19 2.49
C GLU A 62 -1.18 -3.44 1.70
N LEU A 63 -0.68 -3.31 0.46
CA LEU A 63 -0.33 -4.47 -0.35
C LEU A 63 0.81 -5.27 0.29
N SER A 64 1.74 -4.60 0.97
CA SER A 64 2.80 -5.28 1.72
C SER A 64 2.23 -6.01 2.94
N ASP A 65 1.26 -5.44 3.65
CA ASP A 65 0.61 -6.09 4.78
C ASP A 65 -0.21 -7.30 4.33
N GLU A 66 -0.99 -7.17 3.25
CA GLU A 66 -1.74 -8.24 2.59
C GLU A 66 -0.81 -9.40 2.14
N GLN A 67 0.39 -9.08 1.63
CA GLN A 67 1.38 -10.07 1.22
C GLN A 67 1.93 -10.88 2.40
N ASN A 68 2.07 -10.26 3.57
CA ASN A 68 2.60 -10.89 4.79
C ASN A 68 1.51 -11.50 5.68
N GLN A 69 0.23 -11.35 5.32
CA GLN A 69 -0.88 -11.92 6.06
C GLN A 69 -0.89 -13.45 5.91
N PRO A 70 -1.01 -14.22 7.01
CA PRO A 70 -1.02 -15.68 6.94
C PRO A 70 -2.25 -16.19 6.17
N ASP A 71 -2.05 -17.23 5.37
CA ASP A 71 -3.09 -17.80 4.50
C ASP A 71 -4.32 -18.32 5.27
N LEU A 72 -4.17 -18.63 6.56
CA LEU A 72 -5.26 -19.02 7.47
C LEU A 72 -6.35 -17.94 7.67
N LEU A 73 -6.13 -16.71 7.21
CA LEU A 73 -7.06 -15.59 7.33
C LEU A 73 -7.64 -15.11 5.98
N ARG A 74 -7.38 -15.86 4.89
CA ARG A 74 -7.91 -15.56 3.54
C ARG A 74 -9.07 -16.51 3.24
N ASP A 75 -10.25 -16.19 3.77
CA ASP A 75 -11.51 -16.89 3.46
C ASP A 75 -12.01 -16.56 2.03
#